data_AF-A0A9W4H4G5-F1
#
_entry.id   AF-A0A9W4H4G5-F1
#
_cell.length_a   1.000
_cell.length_b   1.000
_cell.length_c   1.000
_cell.angle_alpha   90.00
_cell.angle_beta   90.00
_cell.angle_gamma   90.00
#
_symmetry.space_group_name_H-M   'P 1'
#
loop_
_entity.id
_entity.type
_entity.pdbx_description
1 polymer ?
#
loop_
_entity_poly.entity_id
_entity_poly.type
_entity_poly.pdbx_seq_one_letter_code
_entity_poly.pdbx_strand_id
1 'polypeptide(L)' 'MTEPSEAAAARIARLLDTDPRDVGCEEAMAVLHIYVDLVAAGGGAAARYPGVAAHLRACGPCTEDFEGLLAAVGM' A
#
# COMPACT_ATOMS: atom_id res chain seq x y z
N MET A 1 2.20 19.31 -30.57
CA MET A 1 2.39 19.30 -29.11
C MET A 1 1.63 20.48 -28.56
N THR A 2 0.40 20.25 -28.09
CA THR A 2 -0.37 21.29 -27.41
C THR A 2 -0.03 21.18 -25.93
N GLU A 3 0.56 22.22 -25.35
CA GLU A 3 0.79 22.29 -23.92
C GLU A 3 -0.55 22.10 -23.19
N PRO A 4 -0.67 21.17 -22.22
CA PRO A 4 -1.88 21.06 -21.44
C PRO A 4 -2.14 22.38 -20.72
N SER A 5 -3.39 22.85 -20.77
CA SER A 5 -3.84 23.94 -19.91
C SER A 5 -3.47 23.64 -18.46
N GLU A 6 -3.03 24.66 -17.71
CA GLU A 6 -2.69 24.56 -16.29
C GLU A 6 -3.83 23.89 -15.47
N ALA A 7 -5.08 24.11 -15.86
CA ALA A 7 -6.25 23.48 -15.26
C ALA A 7 -6.35 21.96 -15.54
N ALA A 8 -5.92 21.51 -16.72
CA ALA A 8 -5.87 20.08 -17.05
C ALA A 8 -4.73 19.38 -16.29
N ALA A 9 -3.57 20.02 -16.19
CA ALA A 9 -2.45 19.52 -15.39
C ALA A 9 -2.82 19.37 -13.90
N ALA A 10 -3.50 20.37 -13.32
CA ALA A 10 -3.98 20.31 -11.94
C ALA A 10 -5.01 19.18 -11.69
N ARG A 11 -5.86 18.87 -12.67
CA ARG A 11 -6.82 17.76 -12.58
C ARG A 11 -6.13 16.40 -12.63
N ILE A 12 -5.12 16.25 -13.48
CA ILE A 12 -4.32 15.02 -13.55
C ILE A 12 -3.52 14.84 -12.26
N ALA A 13 -2.88 15.89 -11.77
CA ALA A 13 -2.13 15.83 -10.51
C ALA A 13 -3.01 15.38 -9.34
N ARG A 14 -4.25 15.89 -9.23
CA ARG A 14 -5.21 15.42 -8.22
C ARG A 14 -5.63 13.97 -8.41
N LEU A 15 -5.79 13.51 -9.66
CA LEU A 15 -6.16 12.12 -9.95
C LEU A 15 -5.01 11.15 -9.59
N LEU A 16 -3.78 11.58 -9.75
CA LEU A 16 -2.57 10.80 -9.46
C LEU A 16 -2.06 11.00 -8.03
N ASP A 17 -2.75 11.81 -7.22
CA ASP A 17 -2.39 12.03 -5.82
C ASP A 17 -2.67 10.75 -5.04
N THR A 18 -1.60 10.10 -4.60
CA THR A 18 -1.64 8.93 -3.73
C THR A 18 -1.19 9.32 -2.32
N ASP A 19 -1.44 8.47 -1.33
CA ASP A 19 -0.87 8.69 0.00
C ASP A 19 0.67 8.76 -0.16
N PRO A 20 1.34 9.86 0.25
CA PRO A 20 2.78 10.02 0.03
C PRO A 20 3.62 9.02 0.82
N ARG A 21 2.99 8.24 1.72
CA ARG A 21 3.63 7.13 2.44
C ARG A 21 3.59 5.82 1.65
N ASP A 22 2.74 5.70 0.64
CA ASP A 22 2.59 4.48 -0.16
C ASP A 22 3.93 4.08 -0.78
N VAL A 23 4.39 2.88 -0.46
CA VAL A 23 5.69 2.33 -0.88
C VAL A 23 5.64 1.64 -2.24
N GLY A 24 4.44 1.44 -2.80
CA GLY A 24 4.22 0.67 -4.02
C GLY A 24 4.33 -0.84 -3.83
N CYS A 25 3.96 -1.58 -4.88
CA CYS A 25 3.80 -3.04 -4.82
C CYS A 25 5.11 -3.76 -4.53
N GLU A 26 6.21 -3.36 -5.17
CA GLU A 26 7.51 -4.06 -5.06
C GLU A 26 8.02 -4.04 -3.61
N GLU A 27 8.04 -2.87 -2.97
CA GLU A 27 8.50 -2.73 -1.60
C GLU A 27 7.52 -3.36 -0.61
N ALA A 28 6.20 -3.23 -0.85
CA ALA A 28 5.19 -3.90 -0.02
C ALA A 28 5.36 -5.42 -0.04
N MET A 29 5.51 -6.03 -1.23
CA MET A 29 5.68 -7.48 -1.38
C MET A 29 7.00 -7.97 -0.77
N ALA A 30 8.08 -7.19 -0.88
CA ALA A 30 9.38 -7.55 -0.32
C ALA A 30 9.34 -7.77 1.21
N VAL A 31 8.45 -7.07 1.92
CA VAL A 31 8.32 -7.14 3.38
C VAL A 31 7.00 -7.74 3.86
N LEU A 32 6.13 -8.20 2.96
CA LEU A 32 4.75 -8.59 3.28
C LEU A 32 4.68 -9.71 4.33
N HIS A 33 5.58 -10.69 4.24
CA HIS A 33 5.70 -11.78 5.22
C HIS A 33 6.01 -11.25 6.63
N ILE A 34 6.93 -10.29 6.78
CA ILE A 34 7.26 -9.66 8.07
C ILE A 34 6.07 -8.88 8.60
N TYR A 35 5.37 -8.17 7.72
CA TYR A 35 4.17 -7.41 8.10
C TYR A 35 3.08 -8.34 8.64
N VAL A 36 2.84 -9.47 7.97
CA VAL A 36 1.89 -10.51 8.40
C VAL A 36 2.26 -11.08 9.76
N ASP A 37 3.53 -11.44 9.99
CA ASP A 37 3.99 -11.97 11.28
C ASP A 37 3.73 -10.97 12.42
N LEU A 38 3.97 -9.68 12.19
CA LEU A 38 3.69 -8.63 13.17
C LEU A 38 2.20 -8.46 13.45
N VAL A 39 1.35 -8.56 12.43
CA VAL A 39 -0.11 -8.52 12.59
C VAL A 39 -0.59 -9.74 13.39
N ALA A 40 -0.13 -10.94 13.03
CA ALA A 40 -0.49 -12.19 13.71
C ALA A 40 -0.06 -12.20 15.18
N ALA A 41 1.08 -11.60 15.50
CA ALA A 41 1.57 -11.44 16.87
C ALA A 41 0.80 -10.38 17.70
N GLY A 42 -0.23 -9.72 17.12
CA GLY A 42 -0.95 -8.62 17.76
C GLY A 42 -0.13 -7.34 17.91
N GLY A 43 0.97 -7.22 17.16
CA GLY A 43 1.85 -6.06 17.18
C GLY A 43 1.33 -4.90 16.34
N GLY A 44 1.88 -3.70 16.58
CA GLY A 44 1.56 -2.48 15.82
C GLY A 44 2.19 -2.45 14.43
N ALA A 45 1.88 -3.42 13.56
CA ALA A 45 2.45 -3.54 12.21
C ALA A 45 2.29 -2.24 11.39
N ALA A 46 1.09 -1.64 11.42
CA ALA A 46 0.82 -0.38 10.73
C ALA A 46 1.61 0.82 11.28
N ALA A 47 1.96 0.83 12.57
CA ALA A 47 2.81 1.86 13.15
C ALA A 47 4.29 1.65 12.76
N ARG A 48 4.73 0.39 12.66
CA ARG A 48 6.09 0.01 12.28
C ARG A 48 6.36 0.17 10.78
N TYR A 49 5.35 -0.07 9.95
CA TYR A 49 5.37 -0.03 8.49
C TYR A 49 4.20 0.81 7.95
N PRO A 50 4.20 2.13 8.19
CA PRO A 50 3.10 3.01 7.79
C PRO A 50 2.89 3.04 6.27
N GLY A 51 3.96 2.83 5.48
CA GLY A 51 3.88 2.82 4.03
C GLY A 51 3.26 1.55 3.45
N VAL A 52 3.56 0.38 4.03
CA VAL A 52 2.88 -0.89 3.70
C VAL A 52 1.39 -0.78 4.04
N ALA A 53 1.07 -0.21 5.22
CA ALA A 53 -0.32 0.02 5.61
C ALA A 53 -1.04 1.01 4.68
N ALA A 54 -0.35 2.02 4.15
CA ALA A 54 -0.92 2.90 3.13
C ALA A 54 -1.19 2.14 1.82
N HIS A 55 -0.22 1.34 1.37
CA HIS A 55 -0.33 0.56 0.15
C HIS A 55 -1.46 -0.48 0.18
N LEU A 56 -1.60 -1.22 1.27
CA LEU A 56 -2.68 -2.20 1.44
C LEU A 56 -4.07 -1.53 1.48
N ARG A 57 -4.18 -0.22 1.72
CA ARG A 57 -5.47 0.48 1.55
C ARG A 57 -5.76 0.88 0.11
N ALA A 58 -4.73 0.96 -0.73
CA ALA A 58 -4.80 1.46 -2.10
C ALA A 58 -4.74 0.34 -3.16
N CYS A 59 -4.13 -0.80 -2.85
CA CYS A 59 -3.86 -1.88 -3.79
C CYS A 59 -4.62 -3.15 -3.44
N GLY A 60 -5.66 -3.46 -4.23
CA GLY A 60 -6.47 -4.68 -4.08
C GLY A 60 -5.64 -5.98 -4.12
N PRO A 61 -4.82 -6.21 -5.16
CA PRO A 61 -4.01 -7.43 -5.26
C PRO A 61 -3.09 -7.67 -4.06
N CYS A 62 -2.39 -6.64 -3.58
CA CYS A 62 -1.53 -6.80 -2.39
C CYS A 62 -2.35 -7.06 -1.10
N THR A 63 -3.60 -6.60 -1.04
CA THR A 63 -4.52 -6.90 0.07
C THR A 63 -4.96 -8.36 0.05
N GLU A 64 -5.27 -8.90 -1.13
CA GLU A 64 -5.62 -10.32 -1.29
C GLU A 64 -4.44 -11.22 -0.86
N ASP A 65 -3.21 -10.89 -1.26
CA ASP A 65 -2.01 -11.61 -0.81
C ASP A 65 -1.80 -11.51 0.71
N PHE A 66 -2.01 -10.31 1.27
CA PHE A 66 -1.94 -10.09 2.72
C PHE A 66 -2.95 -10.96 3.49
N GLU A 67 -4.22 -10.95 3.08
CA GLU A 67 -5.30 -11.71 3.72
C GLU A 67 -5.05 -13.21 3.61
N GLY A 68 -4.59 -13.68 2.45
CA GLY A 68 -4.24 -15.09 2.23
C GLY A 68 -3.09 -15.56 3.12
N LEU A 69 -2.03 -14.75 3.24
CA LEU A 69 -0.91 -15.05 4.14
C LEU A 69 -1.33 -15.01 5.61
N LEU A 70 -2.15 -14.04 6.02
CA LEU A 70 -2.63 -13.93 7.39
C LEU A 70 -3.51 -15.14 7.78
N ALA A 71 -4.37 -15.59 6.86
CA ALA A 71 -5.16 -16.81 7.06
C ALA A 71 -4.29 -18.06 7.18
N ALA A 72 -3.15 -18.12 6.48
CA ALA A 72 -2.24 -19.26 6.52
C ALA A 72 -1.45 -19.37 7.85
N VAL A 73 -1.15 -18.24 8.51
CA VAL A 73 -0.40 -18.23 9.78
C VAL A 73 -1.30 -18.30 11.02
N GLY A 74 -2.59 -18.01 10.89
CA GLY A 74 -3.56 -17.90 11.99
C GLY A 74 -4.33 -19.19 12.32
N MET A 75 -3.78 -20.38 12.05
CA MET A 75 -4.39 -21.67 12.38
C MET A 75 -4.22 -22.07 13.85
#